data_AF-A0A9D4X937-F1
#
_entry.id   AF-A0A9D4X937-F1
#
_cell.length_a   1.000
_cell.length_b   1.000
_cell.length_c   1.000
_cell.angle_alpha   90.00
_cell.angle_beta   90.00
_cell.angle_gamma   90.00
#
_symmetry.space_group_name_H-M   'P 1'
#
loop_
_entity.id
_entity.type
_entity.pdbx_description
1 polymer ?
#
loop_
_entity_poly.entity_id
_entity_poly.type
_entity_poly.pdbx_seq_one_letter_code
_entity_poly.pdbx_strand_id
1 'polypeptide(L)'
;MDTLSRLSHDSDLEVAMAAVISLGLIGAGTNNARIAGILCNLSRYYCNNTDLLFCVRIAQGLVHMGKGLLTLDPYHSDRFLLSPTALAGLVIMLYACLDMTTALFREYHYVLYFLVLAMQPRMLLTVDENLKLLTVPVRVGQAVGVGQAGRPKIITGFRTHSTPVLLAVGDMAELATEKYIPLSPILEGMVILKNNPDYVVE
;
A
#
# COMPACT_ATOMS: atom_id res chain seq x y z
N MET A 1 -4.99 -14.25 -6.91
CA MET A 1 -5.23 -14.63 -5.49
C MET A 1 -5.67 -16.09 -5.40
N ASP A 2 -6.75 -16.50 -6.08
CA ASP A 2 -7.27 -17.87 -5.96
C ASP A 2 -6.29 -18.95 -6.47
N THR A 3 -5.49 -18.64 -7.49
CA THR A 3 -4.41 -19.51 -7.98
C THR A 3 -3.31 -19.71 -6.93
N LEU A 4 -2.83 -18.63 -6.31
CA LEU A 4 -1.82 -18.67 -5.25
C LEU A 4 -2.32 -19.43 -4.02
N SER A 5 -3.61 -19.32 -3.68
CA SER A 5 -4.21 -20.08 -2.59
C SER A 5 -4.24 -21.60 -2.86
N ARG A 6 -4.25 -22.03 -4.12
CA ARG A 6 -4.14 -23.45 -4.48
C ARG A 6 -2.68 -23.89 -4.40
N LEU A 7 -1.77 -23.10 -4.94
CA LEU A 7 -0.31 -23.36 -4.90
C LEU A 7 0.26 -23.36 -3.49
N SER A 8 -0.35 -22.64 -2.54
CA SER A 8 0.08 -22.65 -1.14
C SER A 8 -0.18 -23.98 -0.41
N HIS A 9 -0.89 -24.93 -1.04
CA HIS A 9 -1.14 -26.28 -0.53
C HIS A 9 -0.43 -27.34 -1.38
N ASP A 10 0.51 -26.94 -2.23
CA ASP A 10 1.27 -27.89 -3.05
C ASP A 10 2.12 -28.83 -2.17
N SER A 11 2.38 -30.01 -2.71
CA SER A 11 3.30 -31.00 -2.14
C SER A 11 4.75 -30.52 -2.14
N ASP A 12 5.14 -29.69 -3.11
CA ASP A 12 6.46 -29.10 -3.17
C ASP A 12 6.57 -27.92 -2.18
N LEU A 13 7.48 -28.06 -1.21
CA LEU A 13 7.69 -27.09 -0.15
C LEU A 13 8.19 -25.74 -0.69
N GLU A 14 9.03 -25.74 -1.74
CA GLU A 14 9.57 -24.51 -2.30
C GLU A 14 8.48 -23.69 -3.00
N VAL A 15 7.61 -24.37 -3.76
CA VAL A 15 6.45 -23.77 -4.43
C VAL A 15 5.46 -23.22 -3.40
N ALA A 16 5.19 -23.98 -2.34
CA ALA A 16 4.30 -23.55 -1.28
C ALA A 16 4.83 -22.30 -0.55
N MET A 17 6.13 -22.25 -0.23
CA MET A 17 6.78 -21.07 0.39
C MET A 17 6.71 -19.84 -0.53
N ALA A 18 7.03 -19.99 -1.82
CA ALA A 18 6.93 -18.92 -2.80
C ALA A 18 5.50 -18.37 -2.93
N ALA A 19 4.50 -19.26 -2.94
CA ALA A 19 3.10 -18.87 -2.99
C ALA A 19 2.66 -18.09 -1.73
N VAL A 20 3.12 -18.51 -0.55
CA VAL A 20 2.82 -17.84 0.74
C VAL A 20 3.41 -16.43 0.79
N ILE A 21 4.69 -16.27 0.44
CA ILE A 21 5.33 -14.94 0.43
C ILE A 21 4.69 -14.04 -0.63
N SER A 22 4.36 -14.58 -1.81
CA SER A 22 3.65 -13.85 -2.85
C SER A 22 2.28 -13.34 -2.38
N LEU A 23 1.53 -14.15 -1.60
CA LEU A 23 0.27 -13.71 -0.98
C LEU A 23 0.50 -12.55 0.00
N GLY A 24 1.58 -12.60 0.78
CA GLY A 24 1.99 -11.52 1.68
C GLY A 24 2.32 -10.23 0.95
N LEU A 25 3.10 -10.31 -0.14
CA LEU A 25 3.50 -9.16 -0.96
C LEU A 25 2.31 -8.50 -1.65
N ILE A 26 1.40 -9.28 -2.25
CA ILE A 26 0.19 -8.73 -2.91
C ILE A 26 -0.73 -8.04 -1.91
N GLY A 27 -0.84 -8.60 -0.69
CA GLY A 27 -1.66 -8.04 0.37
C GLY A 27 -0.95 -6.98 1.21
N ALA A 28 0.31 -6.65 0.93
CA ALA A 28 1.15 -5.86 1.81
C ALA A 28 0.48 -4.52 2.15
N GLY A 29 0.28 -4.24 3.44
CA GLY A 29 -0.30 -2.99 3.90
C GLY A 29 -1.76 -2.72 3.52
N THR A 30 -2.44 -3.65 2.85
CA THR A 30 -3.85 -3.47 2.45
C THR A 30 -4.84 -3.89 3.54
N ASN A 31 -4.37 -4.62 4.56
CA ASN A 31 -5.21 -5.20 5.61
C ASN A 31 -6.41 -6.01 5.06
N ASN A 32 -6.22 -6.68 3.91
CA ASN A 32 -7.28 -7.42 3.25
C ASN A 32 -7.68 -8.67 4.07
N ALA A 33 -8.91 -8.68 4.57
CA ALA A 33 -9.45 -9.75 5.42
C ALA A 33 -9.40 -11.14 4.75
N ARG A 34 -9.56 -11.20 3.42
CA ARG A 34 -9.55 -12.47 2.69
C ARG A 34 -8.14 -13.09 2.66
N ILE A 35 -7.11 -12.30 2.42
CA ILE A 35 -5.70 -12.77 2.43
C ILE A 35 -5.31 -13.13 3.86
N ALA A 36 -5.65 -12.29 4.83
CA ALA A 36 -5.40 -12.56 6.25
C ALA A 36 -6.04 -13.88 6.70
N GLY A 37 -7.28 -14.15 6.29
CA GLY A 37 -7.98 -15.42 6.57
C GLY A 37 -7.26 -16.64 5.99
N ILE A 38 -6.79 -16.57 4.75
CA ILE A 38 -6.02 -17.65 4.11
C ILE A 38 -4.72 -17.91 4.88
N LEU A 39 -3.95 -16.86 5.20
CA LEU A 39 -2.70 -16.98 5.93
C LEU A 39 -2.90 -17.52 7.36
N CYS A 40 -4.00 -17.17 8.02
CA CYS A 40 -4.36 -17.74 9.33
C CYS A 40 -4.63 -19.24 9.24
N ASN A 41 -5.30 -19.70 8.19
CA ASN A 41 -5.55 -21.13 7.97
C ASN A 41 -4.25 -21.88 7.66
N LEU A 42 -3.40 -21.31 6.81
CA LEU A 42 -2.08 -21.88 6.46
C LEU A 42 -1.16 -21.98 7.69
N SER A 43 -1.22 -21.01 8.61
CA SER A 43 -0.46 -21.07 9.87
C SER A 43 -0.86 -22.26 10.75
N ARG A 44 -2.13 -22.69 10.71
CA ARG A 44 -2.60 -23.87 11.45
C ARG A 44 -2.21 -25.16 10.73
N TYR A 45 -2.28 -25.16 9.40
CA TYR A 45 -1.92 -26.31 8.57
C TYR A 45 -0.43 -26.65 8.69
N TYR A 46 0.45 -25.66 8.60
CA TYR A 46 1.91 -25.84 8.68
C TYR A 46 2.48 -25.74 10.10
N CYS A 47 1.67 -25.98 11.14
CA CYS A 47 2.10 -25.85 12.54
C CYS A 47 3.33 -26.73 12.89
N ASN A 48 3.51 -27.86 12.20
CA ASN A 48 4.61 -28.79 12.44
C ASN A 48 5.90 -28.43 11.65
N ASN A 49 5.81 -27.61 10.60
CA ASN A 49 6.94 -27.25 9.75
C ASN A 49 7.41 -25.83 10.11
N THR A 50 8.55 -25.71 10.79
CA THR A 50 9.09 -24.43 11.27
C THR A 50 9.35 -23.42 10.15
N ASP A 51 9.88 -23.90 9.02
CA ASP A 51 10.33 -23.03 7.92
C ASP A 51 9.13 -22.40 7.20
N LEU A 52 8.13 -23.21 6.84
CA LEU A 52 6.88 -22.71 6.27
C LEU A 52 6.12 -21.82 7.25
N LEU A 53 6.10 -22.18 8.53
CA LEU A 53 5.46 -21.34 9.55
C LEU A 53 6.12 -19.96 9.61
N PHE A 54 7.44 -19.87 9.53
CA PHE A 54 8.17 -18.61 9.49
C PHE A 54 7.80 -17.77 8.25
N CYS A 55 7.73 -18.38 7.05
CA CYS A 55 7.24 -17.69 5.85
C CYS A 55 5.80 -17.16 6.01
N VAL A 56 4.90 -17.96 6.58
CA VAL A 56 3.52 -17.54 6.84
C VAL A 56 3.47 -16.36 7.80
N ARG A 57 4.33 -16.33 8.84
CA ARG A 57 4.42 -15.19 9.77
C ARG A 57 4.93 -13.92 9.10
N ILE A 58 5.94 -14.02 8.23
CA ILE A 58 6.39 -12.88 7.43
C ILE A 58 5.25 -12.36 6.57
N ALA A 59 4.55 -13.23 5.84
CA ALA A 59 3.43 -12.85 4.99
C ALA A 59 2.30 -12.18 5.81
N GLN A 60 1.97 -12.69 7.01
CA GLN A 60 1.02 -12.06 7.92
C GLN A 60 1.47 -10.65 8.35
N GLY A 61 2.76 -10.49 8.69
CA GLY A 61 3.35 -9.20 9.02
C GLY A 61 3.26 -8.19 7.87
N LEU A 62 3.49 -8.65 6.63
CA LEU A 62 3.36 -7.82 5.42
C LEU A 62 1.92 -7.33 5.23
N VAL A 63 0.92 -8.21 5.36
CA VAL A 63 -0.50 -7.84 5.16
C VAL A 63 -0.95 -6.77 6.16
N HIS A 64 -0.48 -6.86 7.40
CA HIS A 64 -0.80 -5.92 8.49
C HIS A 64 0.27 -4.85 8.72
N MET A 65 1.13 -4.60 7.73
CA MET A 65 2.21 -3.62 7.82
C MET A 65 1.68 -2.24 8.24
N GLY A 66 2.24 -1.69 9.32
CA GLY A 66 1.77 -0.43 9.91
C GLY A 66 0.27 -0.44 10.27
N LYS A 67 -0.32 -1.61 10.60
CA LYS A 67 -1.78 -1.82 10.76
C LYS A 67 -2.62 -1.47 9.53
N GLY A 68 -2.02 -1.47 8.34
CA GLY A 68 -2.64 -1.05 7.09
C GLY A 68 -2.40 0.42 6.72
N LEU A 69 -1.53 1.13 7.46
CA LEU A 69 -1.15 2.52 7.17
C LEU A 69 0.04 2.63 6.22
N LEU A 70 0.87 1.59 6.12
CA LEU A 70 2.08 1.53 5.31
C LEU A 70 1.90 0.49 4.21
N THR A 71 2.31 0.81 2.98
CA THR A 71 2.35 -0.14 1.85
C THR A 71 3.69 -0.16 1.17
N LEU A 72 3.86 -1.15 0.29
CA LEU A 72 4.97 -1.25 -0.63
C LEU A 72 4.57 -0.65 -1.97
N ASP A 73 5.12 0.50 -2.32
CA ASP A 73 4.95 1.10 -3.64
C ASP A 73 6.25 1.80 -4.07
N PRO A 74 6.87 1.40 -5.19
CA PRO A 74 8.05 2.10 -5.71
C PRO A 74 7.68 3.38 -6.47
N TYR A 75 6.40 3.60 -6.76
CA TYR A 75 5.91 4.77 -7.46
C TYR A 75 5.57 5.91 -6.49
N HIS A 76 5.66 7.14 -7.00
CA HIS A 76 5.33 8.37 -6.31
C HIS A 76 4.59 9.34 -7.24
N SER A 77 3.78 10.24 -6.67
CA SER A 77 3.06 11.28 -7.41
C SER A 77 2.10 10.71 -8.46
N ASP A 78 1.06 10.00 -8.03
CA ASP A 78 0.07 9.36 -8.91
C ASP A 78 0.70 8.52 -10.02
N ARG A 79 1.70 7.72 -9.63
CA ARG A 79 2.45 6.81 -10.51
C ARG A 79 3.28 7.47 -11.60
N PHE A 80 3.51 8.78 -11.52
CA PHE A 80 4.33 9.51 -12.48
C PHE A 80 5.83 9.24 -12.28
N LEU A 81 6.30 9.22 -11.04
CA LEU A 81 7.72 9.07 -10.72
C LEU A 81 8.00 7.68 -10.17
N LEU A 82 8.96 6.98 -10.76
CA LEU A 82 9.46 5.70 -10.27
C LEU A 82 10.74 5.93 -9.47
N SER A 83 10.74 5.54 -8.19
CA SER A 83 11.95 5.57 -7.38
C SER A 83 12.83 4.35 -7.66
N PRO A 84 14.05 4.51 -8.19
CA PRO A 84 14.93 3.38 -8.50
C PRO A 84 15.38 2.63 -7.26
N THR A 85 15.49 3.30 -6.10
CA THR A 85 15.92 2.70 -4.84
C THR A 85 14.84 1.80 -4.23
N ALA A 86 13.59 2.26 -4.25
CA ALA A 86 12.45 1.45 -3.81
C ALA A 86 12.25 0.22 -4.70
N LEU A 87 12.38 0.39 -6.02
CA LEU A 87 12.33 -0.72 -6.96
C LEU A 87 13.46 -1.73 -6.71
N ALA A 88 14.69 -1.27 -6.53
CA ALA A 88 15.83 -2.13 -6.23
C ALA A 88 15.58 -2.98 -4.97
N GLY A 89 15.01 -2.39 -3.91
CA GLY A 89 14.64 -3.11 -2.68
C GLY A 89 13.64 -4.24 -2.93
N LEU A 90 12.61 -4.00 -3.76
CA LEU A 90 11.65 -5.04 -4.16
C LEU A 90 12.29 -6.12 -5.03
N VAL A 91 13.16 -5.77 -5.97
CA VAL A 91 13.84 -6.73 -6.84
C VAL A 91 14.79 -7.63 -6.04
N ILE A 92 15.53 -7.08 -5.08
CA ILE A 92 16.40 -7.85 -4.17
C ILE A 92 15.56 -8.89 -3.41
N MET A 93 14.39 -8.48 -2.90
CA MET A 93 13.47 -9.40 -2.21
C MET A 93 12.94 -10.50 -3.13
N LEU A 94 12.55 -10.17 -4.36
CA LEU A 94 12.09 -11.17 -5.34
C LEU A 94 13.20 -12.14 -5.73
N TYR A 95 14.44 -11.66 -5.87
CA TYR A 95 15.60 -12.50 -6.15
C TYR A 95 15.90 -13.45 -4.99
N ALA A 96 15.83 -12.96 -3.75
CA ALA A 96 15.99 -13.80 -2.56
C ALA A 96 14.87 -14.86 -2.43
N CYS A 97 13.68 -14.60 -2.98
CA CYS A 97 12.58 -15.57 -3.01
C CYS A 97 12.80 -16.73 -4.00
N LEU A 98 13.78 -16.66 -4.91
CA LEU A 98 14.15 -17.78 -5.78
C LEU A 98 14.89 -18.87 -5.02
N ASP A 99 15.66 -18.51 -4.00
CA ASP A 99 16.34 -19.46 -3.11
C ASP A 99 15.95 -19.19 -1.65
N MET A 100 14.69 -19.52 -1.33
CA MET A 100 14.11 -19.32 0.00
C MET A 100 14.90 -20.04 1.08
N THR A 101 15.35 -21.27 0.79
CA THR A 101 15.92 -22.19 1.78
C THR A 101 17.24 -21.68 2.36
N THR A 102 18.08 -21.08 1.53
CA THR A 102 19.39 -20.55 1.96
C THR A 102 19.32 -19.07 2.31
N ALA A 103 18.64 -18.26 1.51
CA ALA A 103 18.66 -16.80 1.65
C ALA A 103 17.83 -16.32 2.85
N LEU A 104 16.60 -16.84 3.01
CA LEU A 104 15.66 -16.34 4.03
C LEU A 104 15.82 -17.03 5.40
N PHE A 105 16.21 -18.30 5.44
CA PHE A 105 16.22 -19.09 6.69
C PHE A 105 17.59 -19.31 7.32
N ARG A 106 18.71 -19.24 6.57
CA ARG A 106 20.03 -19.59 7.13
C ARG A 106 20.87 -18.39 7.50
N GLU A 107 21.32 -17.60 6.52
CA GLU A 107 22.41 -16.63 6.75
C GLU A 107 21.98 -15.17 6.59
N TYR A 108 20.97 -14.90 5.74
CA TYR A 108 20.70 -13.55 5.25
C TYR A 108 19.32 -13.02 5.64
N HIS A 109 18.91 -13.18 6.90
CA HIS A 109 17.63 -12.65 7.41
C HIS A 109 17.47 -11.14 7.21
N TYR A 110 18.58 -10.38 7.19
CA TYR A 110 18.56 -8.94 7.01
C TYR A 110 18.09 -8.51 5.61
N VAL A 111 18.02 -9.43 4.64
CA VAL A 111 17.51 -9.13 3.29
C VAL A 111 16.08 -8.60 3.35
N LEU A 112 15.29 -9.03 4.34
CA LEU A 112 13.94 -8.51 4.61
C LEU A 112 13.93 -6.99 4.88
N TYR A 113 15.01 -6.40 5.38
CA TYR A 113 15.09 -4.96 5.63
C TYR A 113 15.20 -4.13 4.34
N PHE A 114 15.61 -4.72 3.21
CA PHE A 114 15.60 -3.99 1.93
C PHE A 114 14.18 -3.60 1.50
N LEU A 115 13.16 -4.30 2.02
CA LEU A 115 11.76 -3.95 1.82
C LEU A 115 11.40 -2.56 2.38
N VAL A 116 12.13 -2.08 3.41
CA VAL A 116 11.93 -0.77 4.03
C VAL A 116 12.10 0.36 3.01
N LEU A 117 12.95 0.17 1.99
CA LEU A 117 13.17 1.17 0.93
C LEU A 117 11.92 1.45 0.09
N ALA A 118 10.98 0.50 0.04
CA ALA A 118 9.71 0.63 -0.68
C ALA A 118 8.52 0.92 0.25
N MET A 119 8.73 1.01 1.57
CA MET A 119 7.65 1.30 2.52
C MET A 119 7.26 2.78 2.47
N GLN A 120 5.99 3.04 2.15
CA GLN A 120 5.42 4.40 2.11
C GLN A 120 4.07 4.47 2.84
N PRO A 121 3.75 5.58 3.51
CA PRO A 121 2.45 5.78 4.15
C PRO A 121 1.35 6.10 3.12
N ARG A 122 0.17 5.50 3.31
CA ARG A 122 -1.01 5.70 2.43
C ARG A 122 -2.01 6.74 2.90
N MET A 123 -1.75 7.34 4.05
CA MET A 123 -2.65 8.30 4.65
C MET A 123 -2.47 9.66 3.98
N LEU A 124 -3.57 10.24 3.51
CA LEU A 124 -3.67 11.64 3.16
C LEU A 124 -3.90 12.46 4.44
N LEU A 125 -2.90 13.26 4.78
CA LEU A 125 -2.88 14.18 5.91
C LEU A 125 -2.77 15.61 5.37
N THR A 126 -3.65 16.49 5.82
CA THR A 126 -3.60 17.91 5.47
C THR A 126 -3.08 18.72 6.64
N VAL A 127 -2.16 19.63 6.36
CA VAL A 127 -1.60 20.57 7.33
C VAL A 127 -1.71 22.01 6.83
N ASP A 128 -1.78 22.94 7.77
CA ASP A 128 -1.74 24.37 7.50
C ASP A 128 -0.29 24.88 7.29
N GLU A 129 -0.13 26.15 6.90
CA GLU A 129 1.19 26.80 6.73
C GLU A 129 2.05 26.75 8.00
N ASN A 130 1.42 26.70 9.17
CA ASN A 130 2.08 26.56 10.47
C ASN A 130 2.37 25.10 10.89
N LEU A 131 2.26 24.15 9.95
CA LEU A 131 2.40 22.71 10.17
C LEU A 131 1.44 22.12 11.21
N LYS A 132 0.31 22.81 11.46
CA LYS A 132 -0.76 22.31 12.32
C LYS A 132 -1.69 21.41 11.52
N LEU A 133 -2.15 20.33 12.13
CA LEU A 133 -3.13 19.43 11.54
C LEU A 133 -4.41 20.18 11.22
N LEU A 134 -4.87 20.07 9.98
CA LEU A 134 -6.07 20.71 9.50
C LEU A 134 -7.00 19.63 8.95
N THR A 135 -8.21 19.53 9.50
CA THR A 135 -9.22 18.58 9.03
C THR A 135 -10.07 19.24 7.95
N VAL A 136 -9.98 18.74 6.71
CA VAL A 136 -10.67 19.29 5.54
C VAL A 136 -11.45 18.17 4.86
N PRO A 137 -12.67 18.45 4.36
CA PRO A 137 -13.41 17.46 3.58
C PRO A 137 -12.74 17.23 2.21
N VAL A 138 -12.50 15.97 1.89
CA VAL A 138 -11.86 15.48 0.67
C VAL A 138 -12.77 14.45 0.01
N ARG A 139 -12.93 14.55 -1.31
CA ARG A 139 -13.58 13.55 -2.16
C ARG A 139 -12.54 12.52 -2.57
N VAL A 140 -12.75 11.27 -2.17
CA VAL A 140 -11.88 10.14 -2.56
C VAL A 140 -12.67 9.22 -3.48
N GLY A 141 -12.09 8.85 -4.61
CA GLY A 141 -12.69 7.90 -5.54
C GLY A 141 -11.72 7.41 -6.60
N GLN A 142 -12.19 6.59 -7.51
CA GLN A 142 -11.34 5.98 -8.52
C GLN A 142 -10.88 7.02 -9.55
N ALA A 143 -9.58 7.06 -9.82
CA ALA A 143 -8.99 7.92 -10.85
C ALA A 143 -9.46 7.49 -12.26
N VAL A 144 -9.94 8.44 -13.07
CA VAL A 144 -10.38 8.19 -14.45
C VAL A 144 -9.74 9.20 -15.39
N GLY A 145 -8.98 8.70 -16.37
CA GLY A 145 -8.25 9.51 -17.35
C GLY A 145 -9.12 10.09 -18.49
N VAL A 146 -10.39 9.69 -18.60
CA VAL A 146 -11.33 10.17 -19.62
C VAL A 146 -12.62 10.64 -18.94
N GLY A 147 -12.67 11.92 -18.62
CA GLY A 147 -13.90 12.59 -18.21
C GLY A 147 -14.88 12.77 -19.38
N GLN A 148 -16.13 13.11 -19.08
CA GLN A 148 -17.11 13.48 -20.10
C GLN A 148 -16.61 14.69 -20.90
N ALA A 149 -16.77 14.65 -22.23
CA ALA A 149 -16.42 15.78 -23.10
C ALA A 149 -17.15 17.05 -22.62
N GLY A 150 -16.38 18.09 -22.28
CA GLY A 150 -16.88 19.38 -21.80
C GLY A 150 -16.73 19.63 -20.29
N ARG A 151 -16.58 18.58 -19.45
CA ARG A 151 -16.19 18.71 -18.03
C ARG A 151 -15.30 17.53 -17.63
N PRO A 152 -13.97 17.62 -17.80
CA PRO A 152 -13.07 16.57 -17.37
C PRO A 152 -13.15 16.43 -15.84
N LYS A 153 -13.84 15.40 -15.36
CA LYS A 153 -13.76 14.98 -13.96
C LYS A 153 -12.67 13.93 -13.83
N ILE A 154 -11.74 14.18 -12.91
CA ILE A 154 -10.58 13.31 -12.68
C ILE A 154 -10.98 12.10 -11.82
N ILE A 155 -12.07 12.22 -11.02
CA ILE A 155 -12.53 11.20 -10.08
C ILE A 155 -13.94 10.72 -10.42
N THR A 156 -14.17 9.41 -10.36
CA THR A 156 -15.51 8.80 -10.44
C THR A 156 -15.84 8.03 -9.15
N GLY A 157 -17.15 7.89 -8.85
CA GLY A 157 -17.61 7.12 -7.69
C GLY A 157 -17.14 7.66 -6.34
N PHE A 158 -16.96 8.98 -6.21
CA PHE A 158 -16.34 9.57 -5.03
C PHE A 158 -17.22 9.50 -3.78
N ARG A 159 -16.56 9.38 -2.63
CA ARG A 159 -17.14 9.57 -1.29
C ARG A 159 -16.42 10.70 -0.59
N THR A 160 -17.19 11.55 0.08
CA THR A 160 -16.61 12.64 0.87
C THR A 160 -16.22 12.11 2.24
N HIS A 161 -14.94 12.26 2.56
CA HIS A 161 -14.34 11.94 3.86
C HIS A 161 -13.71 13.20 4.44
N SER A 162 -13.36 13.19 5.72
CA SER A 162 -12.57 14.26 6.35
C SER A 162 -11.17 13.76 6.62
N THR A 163 -10.15 14.56 6.34
CA THR A 163 -8.75 14.20 6.61
C THR A 163 -8.48 14.05 8.12
N PRO A 164 -7.64 13.08 8.54
CA PRO A 164 -6.87 12.14 7.71
C PRO A 164 -7.68 10.99 7.11
N VAL A 165 -7.38 10.60 5.88
CA VAL A 165 -8.05 9.49 5.15
C VAL A 165 -7.02 8.53 4.58
N LEU A 166 -7.33 7.24 4.55
CA LEU A 166 -6.51 6.24 3.85
C LEU A 166 -6.97 6.09 2.42
N LEU A 167 -6.06 6.24 1.46
CA LEU A 167 -6.35 6.09 0.04
C LEU A 167 -6.23 4.61 -0.39
N ALA A 168 -7.20 4.10 -1.15
CA ALA A 168 -7.08 2.78 -1.77
C ALA A 168 -6.08 2.81 -2.95
N VAL A 169 -5.65 1.63 -3.41
CA VAL A 169 -4.79 1.56 -4.60
C VAL A 169 -5.57 2.02 -5.83
N GLY A 170 -5.13 3.08 -6.48
CA GLY A 170 -5.81 3.67 -7.64
C GLY A 170 -6.94 4.64 -7.29
N ASP A 171 -7.14 4.92 -6.00
CA ASP A 171 -7.96 6.05 -5.58
C ASP A 171 -7.16 7.34 -5.73
N MET A 172 -7.86 8.40 -6.13
CA MET A 172 -7.38 9.77 -6.12
C MET A 172 -8.25 10.60 -5.17
N ALA A 173 -7.64 11.62 -4.58
CA ALA A 173 -8.29 12.56 -3.70
C ALA A 173 -8.38 13.96 -4.34
N GLU A 174 -9.50 14.65 -4.10
CA GLU A 174 -9.73 16.05 -4.47
C GLU A 174 -10.36 16.80 -3.29
N LEU A 175 -10.00 18.08 -3.07
CA LEU A 175 -10.62 18.88 -2.01
C LEU A 175 -12.10 19.11 -2.31
N ALA A 176 -12.96 18.98 -1.29
CA ALA A 176 -14.39 19.25 -1.43
C ALA A 176 -14.74 20.73 -1.25
N THR A 177 -13.82 21.53 -0.72
CA THR A 177 -14.02 22.95 -0.36
C THR A 177 -12.99 23.84 -1.04
N GLU A 178 -13.43 25.01 -1.51
CA GLU A 178 -12.57 26.04 -2.12
C GLU A 178 -11.90 26.98 -1.11
N LYS A 179 -12.17 26.78 0.19
CA LYS A 179 -11.58 27.57 1.29
C LYS A 179 -10.06 27.45 1.35
N TYR A 180 -9.52 26.32 0.91
CA TYR A 180 -8.09 26.04 0.93
C TYR A 180 -7.58 25.70 -0.45
N ILE A 181 -6.37 26.15 -0.76
CA ILE A 181 -5.64 25.82 -1.98
C ILE A 181 -4.47 24.90 -1.59
N PRO A 182 -4.33 23.71 -2.19
CA PRO A 182 -3.21 22.84 -1.91
C PRO A 182 -1.95 23.35 -2.62
N LEU A 183 -0.79 23.24 -1.97
CA LEU A 183 0.49 23.61 -2.61
C LEU A 183 0.91 22.62 -3.70
N SER A 184 0.48 21.35 -3.59
CA SER A 184 0.68 20.33 -4.63
C SER A 184 -0.63 20.07 -5.37
N PRO A 185 -0.59 19.84 -6.71
CA PRO A 185 -1.77 19.44 -7.46
C PRO A 185 -2.22 18.01 -7.12
N ILE A 186 -1.31 17.19 -6.58
CA ILE A 186 -1.56 15.79 -6.21
C ILE A 186 -1.75 15.73 -4.69
N LEU A 187 -2.87 15.16 -4.26
CA LEU A 187 -3.21 14.99 -2.84
C LEU A 187 -2.80 13.60 -2.34
N GLU A 188 -1.51 13.41 -2.12
CA GLU A 188 -0.93 12.17 -1.59
C GLU A 188 -0.05 12.44 -0.36
N GLY A 189 -0.08 11.55 0.63
CA GLY A 189 0.74 11.67 1.82
C GLY A 189 0.41 12.92 2.63
N MET A 190 1.42 13.76 2.87
CA MET A 190 1.25 15.00 3.64
C MET A 190 1.17 16.21 2.71
N VAL A 191 0.02 16.88 2.71
CA VAL A 191 -0.24 18.04 1.85
C VAL A 191 -0.39 19.30 2.70
N ILE A 192 0.33 20.35 2.32
CA ILE A 192 0.18 21.67 2.91
C ILE A 192 -0.92 22.42 2.17
N LEU A 193 -1.89 22.91 2.95
CA LEU A 193 -3.01 23.71 2.50
C LEU A 193 -2.79 25.16 2.89
N LYS A 194 -3.04 26.06 1.95
CA LYS A 194 -3.02 27.51 2.14
C LYS A 194 -4.44 28.05 2.16
N ASN A 195 -4.71 29.04 3.00
CA ASN A 195 -5.99 29.75 2.97
C ASN A 195 -6.17 30.47 1.62
N ASN A 196 -7.31 30.28 0.99
CA ASN A 196 -7.64 30.95 -0.26
C ASN A 196 -7.99 32.44 0.03
N PRO A 197 -7.24 33.41 -0.52
CA PRO A 197 -7.52 34.84 -0.31
C PRO A 197 -8.80 35.31 -1.01
N ASP A 198 -9.24 34.61 -2.06
CA ASP A 198 -10.42 34.98 -2.86
C ASP A 198 -11.70 34.31 -2.36
N TYR A 199 -11.63 33.56 -1.26
CA TYR A 199 -12.77 32.85 -0.71
C TYR A 199 -13.72 33.82 0.00
N VAL A 200 -14.84 34.13 -0.65
CA VAL A 200 -15.97 34.84 -0.05
C VAL A 200 -16.91 33.80 0.55
N VAL A 201 -17.23 33.96 1.84
CA VAL A 201 -18.25 33.15 2.50
C VAL A 201 -19.61 33.61 1.96
N GLU A 202 -20.22 32.83 1.08
CA GLU A 202 -21.66 32.95 0.78
C GLU A 202 -22.51 32.52 1.97
#